data_AF-A0A1N6R928-F1
#
_entry.id   AF-A0A1N6R928-F1
#
_cell.length_a   1.000
_cell.length_b   1.000
_cell.length_c   1.000
_cell.angle_alpha   90.00
_cell.angle_beta   90.00
_cell.angle_gamma   90.00
#
_symmetry.space_group_name_H-M   'P 1'
#
loop_
_entity.id
_entity.type
_entity.pdbx_description
1 polymer ?
#
loop_
_entity_poly.entity_id
_entity_poly.type
_entity_poly.pdbx_seq_one_letter_code
_entity_poly.pdbx_strand_id
1 'polypeptide(L)'
;MKHPLCPLVAAIAFAFAASAHAQVPEPRDVPYAPGPITVEVDATNLGQRIMRVRETIPVAPGKLTLLYPEWLPGNHAPRGPIDKLAGIQFSAGGQKLAWKRDPADVYAFHLEIPQGVSSITADYHYLTPTDSSQGRVVMTPSMLNLQWNAVLLYPAGHYGQQIEFRPSVKYPSGWQAGTALDVQSKNGDTIVYKPVALDILADSPVYAGRYFKQIDLTPAGKRPVRLNVVADDPKQLETKPEHIAQHKVLVEQALKLFGSEHYDHYDFLLSLSDQMAGNGLEHQRSSENGEDVGYFKDWKEKEGGGDLLPHEMTHSWNGKYRRPADQFVPNLNTKLEDSLLWVYEGQTQYWGNVLAARSKLRPMDRSRDTLAMVVATYQDNRPGLAWRNVLDTTNDPIISARRPKPYRNYQLSEDYYSAGQLIWLGADALIREETGGKKSLDDFARTFFGVNDGQWEVPAPYTFDDVVAALNAVHPHDWKTYLSDRIEGRVPFASSIESTGWRLVYKDEPNAAAKAGKRTDGDFVYSLGLSLSKEGKVSDTRWDSPAFNAGIGTGMTVVAVNDVEYSSDALAEAVRGAKGGKTPIRLLVKDFNRYRDISIDYHGGLRYPALERIEGKRDWLTPIFTARK
;
A
#
# COMPACT_ATOMS: atom_id res chain seq x y z
N MET A 1 80.89 -13.16 -22.37
CA MET A 1 79.59 -13.89 -22.41
C MET A 1 78.62 -13.18 -21.48
N LYS A 2 77.37 -13.00 -21.95
CA LYS A 2 76.16 -12.50 -21.24
C LYS A 2 75.84 -10.99 -21.38
N HIS A 3 74.75 -10.74 -22.12
CA HIS A 3 73.85 -9.57 -22.05
C HIS A 3 73.25 -9.40 -20.63
N PRO A 4 72.66 -8.23 -20.29
CA PRO A 4 71.21 -8.03 -20.47
C PRO A 4 70.86 -6.62 -21.00
N LEU A 5 69.98 -6.49 -22.01
CA LEU A 5 68.49 -6.47 -21.97
C LEU A 5 67.89 -5.14 -21.48
N CYS A 6 67.37 -4.41 -22.47
CA CYS A 6 66.55 -3.21 -22.40
C CYS A 6 65.10 -3.57 -21.98
N PRO A 7 64.43 -2.83 -21.08
CA PRO A 7 63.02 -3.07 -20.80
C PRO A 7 62.15 -2.27 -21.79
N LEU A 8 61.37 -3.01 -22.57
CA LEU A 8 60.29 -2.48 -23.40
C LEU A 8 59.12 -2.09 -22.49
N VAL A 9 58.81 -0.80 -22.38
CA VAL A 9 57.60 -0.32 -21.70
C VAL A 9 56.42 -0.52 -22.65
N ALA A 10 55.56 -1.49 -22.33
CA ALA A 10 54.28 -1.69 -23.01
C ALA A 10 53.25 -0.70 -22.44
N ALA A 11 52.86 0.28 -23.24
CA ALA A 11 51.73 1.17 -22.93
C ALA A 11 50.42 0.39 -23.15
N ILE A 12 49.75 0.03 -22.05
CA ILE A 12 48.38 -0.51 -22.08
C ILE A 12 47.44 0.68 -22.25
N ALA A 13 46.92 0.86 -23.46
CA ALA A 13 45.80 1.76 -23.71
C ALA A 13 44.51 1.12 -23.17
N PHE A 14 44.04 1.57 -22.00
CA PHE A 14 42.68 1.29 -21.57
C PHE A 14 41.72 2.05 -22.47
N ALA A 15 41.13 1.35 -23.44
CA ALA A 15 39.93 1.83 -24.11
C ALA A 15 38.80 1.85 -23.06
N PHE A 16 38.47 3.02 -22.54
CA PHE A 16 37.21 3.25 -21.87
C PHE A 16 36.11 2.98 -22.91
N ALA A 17 35.48 1.81 -22.83
CA ALA A 17 34.17 1.63 -23.43
C ALA A 17 33.26 2.67 -22.76
N ALA A 18 32.89 3.70 -23.52
CA ALA A 18 31.87 4.63 -23.07
C ALA A 18 30.63 3.81 -22.77
N SER A 19 30.29 3.67 -21.49
CA SER A 19 29.01 3.15 -21.06
C SER A 19 27.96 3.93 -21.84
N ALA A 20 27.09 3.24 -22.58
CA ALA A 20 25.96 3.87 -23.22
C ALA A 20 25.09 4.48 -22.11
N HIS A 21 25.29 5.77 -21.82
CA HIS A 21 24.39 6.54 -20.99
C HIS A 21 23.01 6.48 -21.66
N ALA A 22 21.96 6.26 -20.86
CA ALA A 22 20.58 6.28 -21.33
C ALA A 22 20.33 7.55 -22.15
N GLN A 23 19.72 7.41 -23.32
CA GLN A 23 19.47 8.54 -24.25
C GLN A 23 18.18 9.29 -23.91
N VAL A 24 17.58 9.01 -22.76
CA VAL A 24 16.32 9.60 -22.31
C VAL A 24 16.56 11.05 -21.87
N PRO A 25 15.87 12.03 -22.46
CA PRO A 25 15.97 13.42 -22.02
C PRO A 25 15.54 13.61 -20.55
N GLU A 26 16.40 14.23 -19.76
CA GLU A 26 16.10 14.61 -18.37
C GLU A 26 14.89 15.55 -18.29
N PRO A 27 13.97 15.33 -17.34
CA PRO A 27 12.76 16.13 -17.22
C PRO A 27 13.06 17.58 -16.85
N ARG A 28 12.31 18.51 -17.47
CA ARG A 28 12.37 19.95 -17.18
C ARG A 28 10.98 20.50 -16.96
N ASP A 29 10.88 21.54 -16.14
CA ASP A 29 9.65 22.27 -15.90
C ASP A 29 9.33 23.20 -17.09
N VAL A 30 9.00 22.60 -18.23
CA VAL A 30 8.64 23.30 -19.47
C VAL A 30 7.41 22.64 -20.09
N PRO A 31 6.40 23.42 -20.52
CA PRO A 31 5.22 22.88 -21.20
C PRO A 31 5.57 21.97 -22.36
N TYR A 32 4.82 20.89 -22.55
CA TYR A 32 4.87 20.11 -23.78
C TYR A 32 4.28 20.92 -24.94
N ALA A 33 5.13 21.73 -25.57
CA ALA A 33 4.75 22.73 -26.56
C ALA A 33 3.92 22.23 -27.76
N PRO A 34 4.08 20.98 -28.25
CA PRO A 34 3.23 20.47 -29.34
C PRO A 34 1.72 20.43 -29.02
N GLY A 35 1.35 20.35 -27.74
CA GLY A 35 -0.04 20.40 -27.29
C GLY A 35 -0.52 19.11 -26.60
N PRO A 36 -1.81 19.07 -26.20
CA PRO A 36 -2.33 18.01 -25.35
C PRO A 36 -2.44 16.66 -26.07
N ILE A 37 -2.22 15.59 -25.31
CA ILE A 37 -2.31 14.21 -25.79
C ILE A 37 -3.74 13.71 -25.59
N THR A 38 -4.36 13.17 -26.63
CA THR A 38 -5.66 12.49 -26.48
C THR A 38 -5.41 11.02 -26.21
N VAL A 39 -6.01 10.46 -25.15
CA VAL A 39 -5.97 9.03 -24.84
C VAL A 39 -7.38 8.45 -24.82
N GLU A 40 -7.59 7.42 -25.64
CA GLU A 40 -8.87 6.74 -25.81
C GLU A 40 -8.70 5.27 -25.39
N VAL A 41 -9.45 4.84 -24.38
CA VAL A 41 -9.42 3.46 -23.88
C VAL A 41 -10.73 2.75 -24.20
N ASP A 42 -10.66 1.66 -24.95
CA ASP A 42 -11.78 0.72 -25.10
C ASP A 42 -11.63 -0.41 -24.07
N ALA A 43 -12.48 -0.38 -23.05
CA ALA A 43 -12.52 -1.34 -21.94
C ALA A 43 -13.66 -2.36 -22.09
N THR A 44 -14.17 -2.58 -23.32
CA THR A 44 -15.32 -3.46 -23.56
C THR A 44 -14.97 -4.95 -23.68
N ASN A 45 -13.69 -5.31 -23.88
CA ASN A 45 -13.28 -6.70 -24.06
C ASN A 45 -13.06 -7.43 -22.72
N LEU A 46 -14.16 -7.65 -21.98
CA LEU A 46 -14.16 -8.32 -20.69
C LEU A 46 -13.76 -9.80 -20.77
N GLY A 47 -14.22 -10.51 -21.81
CA GLY A 47 -14.01 -11.96 -21.94
C GLY A 47 -12.55 -12.36 -22.06
N GLN A 48 -11.74 -11.53 -22.74
CA GLN A 48 -10.29 -11.72 -22.86
C GLN A 48 -9.49 -10.80 -21.91
N ARG A 49 -10.18 -9.91 -21.20
CA ARG A 49 -9.63 -8.92 -20.26
C ARG A 49 -8.56 -8.00 -20.89
N ILE A 50 -8.88 -7.45 -22.05
CA ILE A 50 -7.98 -6.58 -22.83
C ILE A 50 -8.54 -5.16 -22.82
N MET A 51 -7.70 -4.20 -22.47
CA MET A 51 -7.96 -2.78 -22.72
C MET A 51 -7.22 -2.38 -24.00
N ARG A 52 -7.95 -1.87 -24.99
CA ARG A 52 -7.33 -1.31 -26.20
C ARG A 52 -7.12 0.17 -26.01
N VAL A 53 -5.96 0.66 -26.40
CA VAL A 53 -5.59 2.05 -26.21
C VAL A 53 -5.19 2.65 -27.54
N ARG A 54 -5.70 3.85 -27.79
CA ARG A 54 -5.24 4.74 -28.84
C ARG A 54 -4.85 6.07 -28.24
N GLU A 55 -3.62 6.49 -28.47
CA GLU A 55 -3.17 7.84 -28.18
C GLU A 55 -2.93 8.64 -29.45
N THR A 56 -3.42 9.87 -29.48
CA THR A 56 -3.02 10.85 -30.50
C THR A 56 -2.10 11.86 -29.84
N ILE A 57 -0.85 11.86 -30.27
CA ILE A 57 0.24 12.63 -29.65
C ILE A 57 0.66 13.71 -30.66
N PRO A 58 0.39 15.00 -30.39
CA PRO A 58 0.99 16.09 -31.15
C PRO A 58 2.50 16.04 -31.03
N VAL A 59 3.25 16.27 -32.10
CA VAL A 59 4.72 16.15 -32.13
C VAL A 59 5.38 17.23 -32.98
N ALA A 60 6.68 17.42 -32.82
CA ALA A 60 7.53 18.16 -33.75
C ALA A 60 8.45 17.19 -34.53
N PRO A 61 8.88 17.54 -35.75
CA PRO A 61 9.87 16.76 -36.49
C PRO A 61 11.18 16.58 -35.72
N GLY A 62 11.79 15.40 -35.86
CA GLY A 62 13.04 15.03 -35.19
C GLY A 62 12.88 13.88 -34.18
N LYS A 63 13.86 13.76 -33.28
CA LYS A 63 13.88 12.69 -32.28
C LYS A 63 12.77 12.87 -31.25
N LEU A 64 12.03 11.80 -31.00
CA LEU A 64 11.06 11.71 -29.92
C LEU A 64 11.38 10.50 -29.05
N THR A 65 11.33 10.69 -27.73
CA THR A 65 11.33 9.58 -26.78
C THR A 65 10.02 9.61 -26.02
N LEU A 66 9.29 8.50 -26.07
CA LEU A 66 8.08 8.27 -25.28
C LEU A 66 8.43 7.33 -24.12
N LEU A 67 7.83 7.57 -22.97
CA LEU A 67 8.00 6.83 -21.75
C LEU A 67 6.70 6.12 -21.39
N TYR A 68 6.83 4.87 -20.94
CA TYR A 68 5.79 4.18 -20.20
C TYR A 68 6.06 4.35 -18.69
N PRO A 69 5.06 4.64 -17.85
CA PRO A 69 5.28 4.83 -16.42
C PRO A 69 6.02 3.66 -15.76
N GLU A 70 7.10 3.97 -15.03
CA GLU A 70 7.91 2.99 -14.30
C GLU A 70 7.65 3.08 -12.79
N TRP A 71 7.75 4.29 -12.24
CA TRP A 71 7.56 4.64 -10.84
C TRP A 71 6.17 5.19 -10.62
N LEU A 72 5.42 4.54 -9.74
CA LEU A 72 4.03 4.87 -9.46
C LEU A 72 3.93 5.35 -8.01
N PRO A 73 3.55 6.62 -7.76
CA PRO A 73 3.28 7.09 -6.40
C PRO A 73 2.29 6.16 -5.69
N GLY A 74 2.64 5.72 -4.47
CA GLY A 74 1.91 4.71 -3.67
C GLY A 74 2.37 3.26 -3.84
N ASN A 75 3.07 2.92 -4.93
CA ASN A 75 3.75 1.63 -5.06
C ASN A 75 5.18 1.64 -4.50
N HIS A 76 5.78 2.83 -4.37
CA HIS A 76 7.12 3.07 -3.80
C HIS A 76 8.23 2.23 -4.46
N ALA A 77 8.06 1.87 -5.74
CA ALA A 77 8.97 0.99 -6.48
C ALA A 77 8.79 1.09 -8.01
N PRO A 78 9.80 0.71 -8.82
CA PRO A 78 9.73 0.70 -10.28
C PRO A 78 8.91 -0.50 -10.77
N ARG A 79 7.59 -0.42 -10.62
CA ARG A 79 6.64 -1.54 -10.83
C ARG A 79 5.64 -1.30 -11.96
N GLY A 80 5.91 -0.35 -12.84
CA GLY A 80 5.15 -0.16 -14.07
C GLY A 80 4.96 -1.49 -14.82
N PRO A 81 3.73 -1.89 -15.19
CA PRO A 81 3.46 -3.21 -15.77
C PRO A 81 3.81 -3.29 -17.26
N ILE A 82 5.06 -2.95 -17.62
CA ILE A 82 5.55 -2.92 -19.00
C ILE A 82 5.43 -4.30 -19.69
N ASP A 83 5.43 -5.38 -18.91
CA ASP A 83 5.25 -6.75 -19.40
C ASP A 83 3.81 -7.05 -19.85
N LYS A 84 2.86 -6.16 -19.56
CA LYS A 84 1.47 -6.23 -20.01
C LYS A 84 1.17 -5.33 -21.21
N LEU A 85 2.10 -4.46 -21.59
CA LEU A 85 2.00 -3.62 -22.78
C LEU A 85 2.33 -4.46 -24.03
N ALA A 86 1.38 -4.59 -24.95
CA ALA A 86 1.54 -5.41 -26.14
C ALA A 86 0.99 -4.74 -27.40
N GLY A 87 1.48 -5.18 -28.57
CA GLY A 87 0.95 -4.76 -29.87
C GLY A 87 1.24 -3.31 -30.26
N ILE A 88 2.21 -2.65 -29.62
CA ILE A 88 2.52 -1.23 -29.84
C ILE A 88 2.88 -0.93 -31.31
N GLN A 89 2.15 0.02 -31.88
CA GLN A 89 2.36 0.54 -33.22
C GLN A 89 2.26 2.05 -33.21
N PHE A 90 3.19 2.70 -33.90
CA PHE A 90 3.15 4.14 -34.13
C PHE A 90 2.88 4.41 -35.60
N SER A 91 2.06 5.41 -35.89
CA SER A 91 1.80 5.84 -37.26
C SER A 91 1.64 7.35 -37.39
N ALA A 92 1.90 7.88 -38.58
CA ALA A 92 1.65 9.27 -38.95
C ALA A 92 0.96 9.29 -40.32
N GLY A 93 -0.21 9.92 -40.43
CA GLY A 93 -0.98 9.94 -41.68
C GLY A 93 -1.26 8.54 -42.26
N GLY A 94 -1.47 7.54 -41.39
CA GLY A 94 -1.68 6.14 -41.78
C GLY A 94 -0.42 5.36 -42.16
N GLN A 95 0.75 6.00 -42.22
CA GLN A 95 2.03 5.33 -42.47
C GLN A 95 2.67 4.90 -41.15
N LYS A 96 3.14 3.64 -41.09
CA LYS A 96 3.79 3.11 -39.90
C LYS A 96 5.14 3.79 -39.67
N LEU A 97 5.39 4.20 -38.43
CA LEU A 97 6.69 4.71 -37.98
C LEU A 97 7.51 3.59 -37.34
N ALA A 98 8.81 3.59 -37.62
CA ALA A 98 9.75 2.72 -36.93
C ALA A 98 10.02 3.25 -35.52
N TRP A 99 10.21 2.34 -34.57
CA TRP A 99 10.55 2.65 -33.20
C TRP A 99 11.58 1.66 -32.66
N LYS A 100 12.29 2.05 -31.61
CA LYS A 100 13.24 1.18 -30.88
C LYS A 100 13.03 1.36 -29.38
N ARG A 101 13.12 0.27 -28.62
CA ARG A 101 13.21 0.34 -27.15
C ARG A 101 14.62 0.76 -26.75
N ASP A 102 14.75 1.58 -25.72
CA ASP A 102 16.06 1.81 -25.09
C ASP A 102 16.45 0.54 -24.30
N PRO A 103 17.62 -0.09 -24.57
CA PRO A 103 18.05 -1.28 -23.85
C PRO A 103 18.56 -0.99 -22.43
N ALA A 104 18.93 0.26 -22.12
CA ALA A 104 19.36 0.69 -20.79
C ALA A 104 18.18 1.18 -19.94
N ASP A 105 17.14 1.73 -20.58
CA ASP A 105 15.85 2.06 -19.96
C ASP A 105 14.70 1.42 -20.74
N VAL A 106 14.30 0.21 -20.34
CA VAL A 106 13.29 -0.55 -21.08
C VAL A 106 11.91 0.10 -21.10
N TYR A 107 11.66 1.15 -20.32
CA TYR A 107 10.42 1.92 -20.34
C TYR A 107 10.42 3.03 -21.39
N ALA A 108 11.55 3.30 -22.04
CA ALA A 108 11.69 4.30 -23.08
C ALA A 108 11.60 3.72 -24.50
N PHE A 109 10.89 4.45 -25.37
CA PHE A 109 10.69 4.15 -26.79
C PHE A 109 11.16 5.33 -27.63
N HIS A 110 12.15 5.10 -28.49
CA HIS A 110 12.69 6.10 -29.39
C HIS A 110 12.04 6.02 -30.78
N LEU A 111 11.67 7.19 -31.30
CA LEU A 111 11.11 7.40 -32.63
C LEU A 111 11.86 8.52 -33.35
N GLU A 112 11.82 8.48 -34.68
CA GLU A 112 12.24 9.59 -35.55
C GLU A 112 11.00 10.11 -36.27
N ILE A 113 10.61 11.36 -35.96
CA ILE A 113 9.43 12.01 -36.52
C ILE A 113 9.80 12.68 -37.85
N PRO A 114 9.19 12.29 -38.98
CA PRO A 114 9.49 12.89 -40.27
C PRO A 114 9.16 14.39 -40.35
N GLN A 115 9.79 15.08 -41.30
CA GLN A 115 9.44 16.47 -41.61
C GLN A 115 7.97 16.58 -42.05
N GLY A 116 7.31 17.66 -41.63
CA GLY A 116 5.90 17.92 -41.92
C GLY A 116 4.90 17.10 -41.10
N VAL A 117 5.35 16.16 -40.25
CA VAL A 117 4.49 15.44 -39.30
C VAL A 117 4.34 16.27 -38.03
N SER A 118 3.09 16.63 -37.69
CA SER A 118 2.73 17.37 -36.48
C SER A 118 1.94 16.56 -35.46
N SER A 119 1.58 15.32 -35.78
CA SER A 119 0.89 14.39 -34.89
C SER A 119 1.18 12.95 -35.28
N ILE A 120 1.29 12.09 -34.27
CA ILE A 120 1.35 10.63 -34.45
C ILE A 120 0.20 9.97 -33.70
N THR A 121 -0.10 8.73 -34.07
CA THR A 121 -1.00 7.85 -33.33
C THR A 121 -0.20 6.68 -32.78
N ALA A 122 -0.38 6.38 -31.50
CA ALA A 122 0.09 5.16 -30.86
C ALA A 122 -1.12 4.24 -30.58
N ASP A 123 -1.15 3.07 -31.21
CA ASP A 123 -2.14 2.02 -30.92
C ASP A 123 -1.45 0.88 -30.17
N TYR A 124 -2.03 0.45 -29.05
CA TYR A 124 -1.51 -0.66 -28.24
C TYR A 124 -2.59 -1.30 -27.38
N HIS A 125 -2.24 -2.40 -26.73
CA HIS A 125 -3.10 -3.09 -25.79
C HIS A 125 -2.43 -3.14 -24.41
N TYR A 126 -3.25 -2.99 -23.38
CA TYR A 126 -2.91 -3.42 -22.04
C TYR A 126 -3.61 -4.76 -21.77
N LEU A 127 -2.80 -5.81 -21.60
CA LEU A 127 -3.25 -7.17 -21.36
C LEU A 127 -3.39 -7.37 -19.84
N THR A 128 -4.56 -7.08 -19.29
CA THR A 128 -4.76 -7.17 -17.84
C THR A 128 -4.58 -8.63 -17.36
N PRO A 129 -4.10 -8.87 -16.12
CA PRO A 129 -3.93 -10.22 -15.60
C PRO A 129 -5.21 -11.07 -15.66
N THR A 130 -5.09 -12.26 -16.23
CA THR A 130 -6.20 -13.23 -16.30
C THR A 130 -6.24 -14.15 -15.08
N ASP A 131 -5.13 -14.26 -14.35
CA ASP A 131 -4.98 -15.01 -13.10
C ASP A 131 -3.96 -14.31 -12.18
N SER A 132 -4.06 -14.59 -10.88
CA SER A 132 -3.17 -14.05 -9.83
C SER A 132 -1.68 -14.29 -10.07
N SER A 133 -1.30 -15.38 -10.75
CA SER A 133 0.09 -15.68 -11.14
C SER A 133 0.68 -14.67 -12.12
N GLN A 134 -0.17 -13.89 -12.82
CA GLN A 134 0.23 -12.88 -13.80
C GLN A 134 0.24 -11.46 -13.22
N GLY A 135 -0.24 -11.28 -11.98
CA GLY A 135 -0.42 -9.99 -11.33
C GLY A 135 -1.85 -9.79 -10.82
N ARG A 136 -2.16 -8.56 -10.41
CA ARG A 136 -3.47 -8.20 -9.86
C ARG A 136 -4.56 -8.31 -10.93
N VAL A 137 -5.58 -9.13 -10.68
CA VAL A 137 -6.77 -9.17 -11.54
C VAL A 137 -7.56 -7.89 -11.34
N VAL A 138 -7.63 -7.06 -12.39
CA VAL A 138 -8.29 -5.73 -12.39
C VAL A 138 -9.51 -5.66 -13.30
N MET A 139 -9.92 -6.79 -13.89
CA MET A 139 -11.06 -6.84 -14.82
C MET A 139 -11.77 -8.19 -14.67
N THR A 140 -13.07 -8.14 -14.42
CA THR A 140 -13.96 -9.31 -14.28
C THR A 140 -15.13 -9.18 -15.26
N PRO A 141 -16.03 -10.18 -15.35
CA PRO A 141 -17.25 -10.05 -16.16
C PRO A 141 -18.20 -8.93 -15.71
N SER A 142 -18.09 -8.45 -14.46
CA SER A 142 -19.05 -7.52 -13.85
C SER A 142 -18.46 -6.17 -13.43
N MET A 143 -17.13 -6.07 -13.31
CA MET A 143 -16.44 -4.83 -12.94
C MET A 143 -15.04 -4.72 -13.53
N LEU A 144 -14.46 -3.53 -13.47
CA LEU A 144 -13.07 -3.27 -13.77
C LEU A 144 -12.51 -2.13 -12.92
N ASN A 145 -11.19 -2.18 -12.76
CA ASN A 145 -10.34 -1.14 -12.23
C ASN A 145 -9.40 -0.70 -13.35
N LEU A 146 -9.64 0.50 -13.89
CA LEU A 146 -8.78 1.14 -14.87
C LEU A 146 -7.79 2.05 -14.16
N GLN A 147 -6.51 1.74 -14.33
CA GLN A 147 -5.40 2.54 -13.82
C GLN A 147 -4.74 3.26 -15.00
N TRP A 148 -4.84 4.58 -15.06
CA TRP A 148 -4.38 5.36 -16.21
C TRP A 148 -2.90 5.21 -16.50
N ASN A 149 -2.08 5.10 -15.45
CA ASN A 149 -0.65 4.83 -15.55
C ASN A 149 -0.32 3.52 -16.30
N ALA A 150 -1.24 2.57 -16.38
CA ALA A 150 -1.03 1.31 -17.11
C ALA A 150 -1.35 1.43 -18.61
N VAL A 151 -2.04 2.50 -19.02
CA VAL A 151 -2.62 2.69 -20.36
C VAL A 151 -2.19 4.00 -21.01
N LEU A 152 -1.05 4.59 -20.62
CA LEU A 152 -0.56 5.83 -21.24
C LEU A 152 0.91 5.75 -21.67
N LEU A 153 1.27 6.53 -22.68
CA LEU A 153 2.65 6.89 -23.02
C LEU A 153 2.78 8.42 -22.96
N TYR A 154 3.95 8.92 -22.58
CA TYR A 154 4.17 10.36 -22.49
C TYR A 154 5.57 10.78 -22.93
N PRO A 155 5.76 12.01 -23.45
CA PRO A 155 7.06 12.47 -23.93
C PRO A 155 8.05 12.65 -22.79
N ALA A 156 9.28 12.15 -22.98
CA ALA A 156 10.40 12.42 -22.08
C ALA A 156 10.81 13.91 -22.13
N GLY A 157 11.54 14.37 -21.11
CA GLY A 157 12.07 15.75 -21.06
C GLY A 157 11.16 16.76 -20.38
N HIS A 158 10.01 16.34 -19.86
CA HIS A 158 9.02 17.22 -19.24
C HIS A 158 8.61 16.73 -17.84
N TYR A 159 8.27 17.67 -16.97
CA TYR A 159 7.57 17.40 -15.72
C TYR A 159 6.15 16.92 -16.04
N GLY A 160 5.59 16.01 -15.24
CA GLY A 160 4.24 15.48 -15.48
C GLY A 160 3.16 16.57 -15.52
N GLN A 161 3.29 17.59 -14.67
CA GLN A 161 2.41 18.76 -14.61
C GLN A 161 2.39 19.58 -15.90
N GLN A 162 3.41 19.43 -16.74
CA GLN A 162 3.60 20.18 -17.99
C GLN A 162 3.08 19.42 -19.22
N ILE A 163 2.45 18.25 -19.03
CA ILE A 163 1.90 17.41 -20.09
C ILE A 163 0.39 17.26 -19.86
N GLU A 164 -0.42 17.93 -20.68
CA GLU A 164 -1.88 17.82 -20.63
C GLU A 164 -2.38 16.61 -21.42
N PHE A 165 -3.33 15.87 -20.84
CA PHE A 165 -4.05 14.76 -21.46
C PHE A 165 -5.54 15.07 -21.60
N ARG A 166 -6.17 14.51 -22.63
CA ARG A 166 -7.62 14.50 -22.89
C ARG A 166 -8.12 13.05 -22.85
N PRO A 167 -8.61 12.57 -21.70
CA PRO A 167 -8.93 11.15 -21.53
C PRO A 167 -10.36 10.82 -21.93
N SER A 168 -10.55 9.66 -22.54
CA SER A 168 -11.89 9.06 -22.71
C SER A 168 -11.85 7.54 -22.55
N VAL A 169 -12.96 6.99 -22.07
CA VAL A 169 -13.10 5.54 -21.88
C VAL A 169 -14.44 5.08 -22.42
N LYS A 170 -14.43 4.06 -23.26
CA LYS A 170 -15.61 3.31 -23.68
C LYS A 170 -15.81 2.11 -22.77
N TYR A 171 -16.94 2.09 -22.08
CA TYR A 171 -17.33 1.02 -21.17
C TYR A 171 -18.29 0.02 -21.84
N PRO A 172 -18.47 -1.18 -21.27
CA PRO A 172 -19.57 -2.05 -21.66
C PRO A 172 -20.92 -1.35 -21.44
N SER A 173 -21.90 -1.69 -22.29
CA SER A 173 -23.19 -0.99 -22.26
C SER A 173 -23.91 -1.14 -20.93
N GLY A 174 -24.45 -0.03 -20.44
CA GLY A 174 -25.17 0.06 -19.17
C GLY A 174 -24.30 0.08 -17.91
N TRP A 175 -22.97 0.06 -18.03
CA TRP A 175 -22.07 0.20 -16.88
C TRP A 175 -22.02 1.63 -16.38
N GLN A 176 -21.73 1.78 -15.08
CA GLN A 176 -21.45 3.07 -14.45
C GLN A 176 -20.02 3.07 -13.91
N ALA A 177 -19.45 4.26 -13.74
CA ALA A 177 -18.05 4.47 -13.37
C ALA A 177 -17.93 5.56 -12.30
N GLY A 178 -17.06 5.33 -11.32
CA GLY A 178 -16.64 6.30 -10.30
C GLY A 178 -15.15 6.62 -10.44
N THR A 179 -14.79 7.90 -10.33
CA THR A 179 -13.43 8.43 -10.45
C THR A 179 -13.39 9.87 -9.92
N ALA A 180 -12.20 10.37 -9.57
CA ALA A 180 -11.97 11.79 -9.25
C ALA A 180 -11.86 12.69 -10.50
N LEU A 181 -11.88 12.12 -11.71
CA LEU A 181 -11.90 12.90 -12.94
C LEU A 181 -13.28 13.51 -13.19
N ASP A 182 -13.28 14.79 -13.55
CA ASP A 182 -14.49 15.47 -13.98
C ASP A 182 -14.96 14.96 -15.36
N VAL A 183 -16.23 14.55 -15.44
CA VAL A 183 -16.85 14.20 -16.71
C VAL A 183 -17.12 15.47 -17.52
N GLN A 184 -16.61 15.52 -18.75
CA GLN A 184 -16.90 16.58 -19.72
C GLN A 184 -18.17 16.27 -20.51
N SER A 185 -18.29 15.04 -21.02
CA SER A 185 -19.47 14.61 -21.79
C SER A 185 -19.62 13.08 -21.80
N LYS A 186 -20.79 12.61 -22.23
CA LYS A 186 -21.09 11.19 -22.44
C LYS A 186 -21.68 10.98 -23.84
N ASN A 187 -21.08 10.08 -24.60
CA ASN A 187 -21.44 9.77 -25.98
C ASN A 187 -21.73 8.26 -26.10
N GLY A 188 -23.00 7.87 -25.92
CA GLY A 188 -23.37 6.45 -25.76
C GLY A 188 -22.66 5.85 -24.54
N ASP A 189 -21.93 4.75 -24.74
CA ASP A 189 -21.15 4.08 -23.69
C ASP A 189 -19.74 4.67 -23.49
N THR A 190 -19.42 5.78 -24.17
CA THR A 190 -18.13 6.48 -24.02
C THR A 190 -18.26 7.67 -23.08
N ILE A 191 -17.42 7.72 -22.05
CA ILE A 191 -17.28 8.86 -21.15
C ILE A 191 -16.03 9.64 -21.56
N VAL A 192 -16.19 10.94 -21.79
CA VAL A 192 -15.09 11.88 -22.04
C VAL A 192 -14.87 12.69 -20.77
N TYR A 193 -13.65 12.69 -20.27
CA TYR A 193 -13.26 13.46 -19.09
C TYR A 193 -12.67 14.81 -19.49
N LYS A 194 -12.66 15.77 -18.56
CA LYS A 194 -12.01 17.05 -18.79
C LYS A 194 -10.49 16.87 -18.95
N PRO A 195 -9.82 17.76 -19.70
CA PRO A 195 -8.37 17.75 -19.79
C PRO A 195 -7.71 17.93 -18.42
N VAL A 196 -6.61 17.20 -18.17
CA VAL A 196 -5.85 17.23 -16.92
C VAL A 196 -4.36 16.98 -17.19
N ALA A 197 -3.47 17.38 -16.28
CA ALA A 197 -2.05 17.04 -16.37
C ALA A 197 -1.79 15.54 -16.15
N LEU A 198 -0.62 15.05 -16.59
CA LEU A 198 -0.24 13.63 -16.49
C LEU A 198 -0.28 13.11 -15.05
N ASP A 199 0.23 13.88 -14.10
CA ASP A 199 0.27 13.48 -12.68
C ASP A 199 -1.14 13.37 -12.09
N ILE A 200 -2.03 14.30 -12.43
CA ILE A 200 -3.46 14.23 -12.04
C ILE A 200 -4.14 13.02 -12.71
N LEU A 201 -3.89 12.77 -13.99
CA LEU A 201 -4.50 11.64 -14.71
C LEU A 201 -4.05 10.30 -14.13
N ALA A 202 -2.74 10.11 -13.96
CA ALA A 202 -2.17 8.91 -13.38
C ALA A 202 -2.63 8.68 -11.93
N ASP A 203 -2.98 9.74 -11.21
CA ASP A 203 -3.51 9.72 -9.85
C ASP A 203 -5.05 9.67 -9.77
N SER A 204 -5.76 9.41 -10.87
CA SER A 204 -7.24 9.40 -10.87
C SER A 204 -7.82 8.13 -11.50
N PRO A 205 -7.65 6.95 -10.88
CA PRO A 205 -8.14 5.69 -11.42
C PRO A 205 -9.68 5.67 -11.53
N VAL A 206 -10.19 4.64 -12.20
CA VAL A 206 -11.63 4.45 -12.40
C VAL A 206 -12.07 3.06 -11.97
N TYR A 207 -13.07 2.99 -11.09
CA TYR A 207 -13.82 1.76 -10.83
C TYR A 207 -15.12 1.82 -11.62
N ALA A 208 -15.35 0.83 -12.49
CA ALA A 208 -16.56 0.74 -13.28
C ALA A 208 -17.18 -0.64 -13.16
N GLY A 209 -18.50 -0.71 -13.20
CA GLY A 209 -19.20 -1.99 -13.07
C GLY A 209 -20.63 -1.96 -13.56
N ARG A 210 -21.14 -3.17 -13.83
CA ARG A 210 -22.55 -3.41 -14.12
C ARG A 210 -23.43 -3.11 -12.91
N TYR A 211 -22.95 -3.47 -11.73
CA TYR A 211 -23.61 -3.20 -10.46
C TYR A 211 -22.82 -2.10 -9.77
N PHE A 212 -23.43 -0.92 -9.71
CA PHE A 212 -22.81 0.28 -9.17
C PHE A 212 -23.78 1.00 -8.23
N LYS A 213 -23.24 1.58 -7.16
CA LYS A 213 -23.99 2.46 -6.26
C LYS A 213 -23.07 3.58 -5.76
N GLN A 214 -23.49 4.83 -5.97
CA GLN A 214 -22.85 5.98 -5.36
C GLN A 214 -23.63 6.39 -4.11
N ILE A 215 -22.92 6.59 -3.00
CA ILE A 215 -23.46 6.99 -1.72
C ILE A 215 -22.80 8.31 -1.30
N ASP A 216 -23.61 9.30 -0.95
CA ASP A 216 -23.11 10.57 -0.43
C ASP A 216 -22.72 10.42 1.05
N LEU A 217 -21.45 10.70 1.35
CA LEU A 217 -20.87 10.70 2.68
C LEU A 217 -20.58 12.12 3.20
N THR A 218 -20.93 13.16 2.44
CA THR A 218 -20.56 14.56 2.72
C THR A 218 -21.14 15.06 4.05
N PRO A 219 -20.29 15.52 4.99
CA PRO A 219 -20.75 16.25 6.16
C PRO A 219 -21.30 17.64 5.79
N ALA A 220 -22.20 18.19 6.60
CA ALA A 220 -22.82 19.48 6.31
C ALA A 220 -21.78 20.61 6.17
N GLY A 221 -21.88 21.40 5.09
CA GLY A 221 -21.01 22.55 4.82
C GLY A 221 -19.59 22.20 4.35
N LYS A 222 -19.35 20.95 3.95
CA LYS A 222 -18.04 20.43 3.52
C LYS A 222 -17.98 20.12 2.03
N ARG A 223 -16.76 19.93 1.51
CA ARG A 223 -16.55 19.54 0.11
C ARG A 223 -17.12 18.13 -0.12
N PRO A 224 -17.65 17.81 -1.31
CA PRO A 224 -18.33 16.54 -1.54
C PRO A 224 -17.44 15.34 -1.26
N VAL A 225 -17.96 14.34 -0.55
CA VAL A 225 -17.30 13.04 -0.35
C VAL A 225 -18.26 11.93 -0.74
N ARG A 226 -17.83 11.05 -1.65
CA ARG A 226 -18.65 10.01 -2.25
C ARG A 226 -18.03 8.65 -2.01
N LEU A 227 -18.89 7.66 -1.80
CA LEU A 227 -18.52 6.25 -1.83
C LEU A 227 -19.12 5.60 -3.07
N ASN A 228 -18.26 5.25 -4.01
CA ASN A 228 -18.60 4.58 -5.27
C ASN A 228 -18.36 3.09 -5.12
N VAL A 229 -19.43 2.30 -5.02
CA VAL A 229 -19.36 0.85 -4.80
C VAL A 229 -19.63 0.11 -6.10
N VAL A 230 -18.71 -0.77 -6.51
CA VAL A 230 -18.90 -1.77 -7.56
C VAL A 230 -18.88 -3.18 -6.96
N ALA A 231 -19.67 -4.09 -7.52
CA ALA A 231 -19.75 -5.46 -7.01
C ALA A 231 -20.02 -6.51 -8.10
N ASP A 232 -19.71 -7.78 -7.82
CA ASP A 232 -19.94 -8.89 -8.76
C ASP A 232 -21.44 -9.26 -8.88
N ASP A 233 -22.21 -9.01 -7.82
CA ASP A 233 -23.64 -9.31 -7.69
C ASP A 233 -24.37 -8.10 -7.08
N PRO A 234 -25.56 -7.72 -7.56
CA PRO A 234 -26.29 -6.55 -7.08
C PRO A 234 -26.65 -6.62 -5.60
N LYS A 235 -26.80 -7.83 -5.01
CA LYS A 235 -27.10 -8.01 -3.58
C LYS A 235 -25.98 -7.48 -2.67
N GLN A 236 -24.76 -7.38 -3.18
CA GLN A 236 -23.64 -6.81 -2.43
C GLN A 236 -23.76 -5.28 -2.25
N LEU A 237 -24.61 -4.61 -3.04
CA LEU A 237 -24.88 -3.17 -2.93
C LEU A 237 -25.99 -2.84 -1.92
N GLU A 238 -26.58 -3.86 -1.29
CA GLU A 238 -27.55 -3.68 -0.21
C GLU A 238 -26.84 -3.15 1.04
N THR A 239 -27.25 -1.95 1.47
CA THR A 239 -26.64 -1.23 2.60
C THR A 239 -27.71 -0.87 3.60
N LYS A 240 -27.39 -0.90 4.90
CA LYS A 240 -28.27 -0.38 5.95
C LYS A 240 -27.87 1.04 6.37
N PRO A 241 -28.81 1.90 6.79
CA PRO A 241 -28.51 3.28 7.19
C PRO A 241 -27.42 3.41 8.26
N GLU A 242 -27.38 2.49 9.22
CA GLU A 242 -26.40 2.46 10.30
C GLU A 242 -24.97 2.22 9.79
N HIS A 243 -24.77 1.41 8.75
CA HIS A 243 -23.45 1.18 8.16
C HIS A 243 -22.97 2.46 7.46
N ILE A 244 -23.86 3.10 6.69
CA ILE A 244 -23.53 4.36 6.00
C ILE A 244 -23.26 5.48 7.00
N ALA A 245 -23.98 5.52 8.11
CA ALA A 245 -23.74 6.49 9.17
C ALA A 245 -22.30 6.40 9.72
N GLN A 246 -21.76 5.19 9.94
CA GLN A 246 -20.36 5.04 10.39
C GLN A 246 -19.34 5.58 9.38
N HIS A 247 -19.60 5.39 8.08
CA HIS A 247 -18.75 5.94 7.01
C HIS A 247 -18.84 7.47 6.94
N LYS A 248 -20.01 8.06 7.21
CA LYS A 248 -20.15 9.52 7.36
C LYS A 248 -19.35 10.04 8.54
N VAL A 249 -19.43 9.34 9.69
CA VAL A 249 -18.66 9.71 10.89
C VAL A 249 -17.16 9.58 10.62
N LEU A 250 -16.70 8.62 9.81
CA LEU A 250 -15.30 8.58 9.37
C LEU A 250 -14.87 9.89 8.71
N VAL A 251 -15.63 10.35 7.72
CA VAL A 251 -15.34 11.62 7.03
C VAL A 251 -15.35 12.77 8.03
N GLU A 252 -16.38 12.88 8.88
CA GLU A 252 -16.45 13.91 9.92
C GLU A 252 -15.22 13.92 10.85
N GLN A 253 -14.77 12.74 11.29
CA GLN A 253 -13.64 12.61 12.21
C GLN A 253 -12.31 12.92 11.53
N ALA A 254 -12.13 12.56 10.26
CA ALA A 254 -10.96 12.95 9.47
C ALA A 254 -10.89 14.49 9.32
N LEU A 255 -12.02 15.12 8.96
CA LEU A 255 -12.10 16.57 8.85
C LEU A 255 -11.86 17.29 10.19
N LYS A 256 -12.39 16.74 11.29
CA LYS A 256 -12.10 17.25 12.64
C LYS A 256 -10.65 17.06 13.02
N LEU A 257 -9.98 15.99 12.58
CA LEU A 257 -8.57 15.73 12.86
C LEU A 257 -7.66 16.72 12.13
N PHE A 258 -7.77 16.78 10.80
CA PHE A 258 -6.84 17.54 9.95
C PHE A 258 -7.21 19.02 9.80
N GLY A 259 -8.50 19.36 9.88
CA GLY A 259 -8.94 20.76 9.83
C GLY A 259 -8.83 21.45 8.46
N SER A 260 -8.51 20.71 7.41
CA SER A 260 -8.45 21.15 6.01
C SER A 260 -8.95 20.02 5.12
N GLU A 261 -9.14 20.30 3.83
CA GLU A 261 -9.64 19.39 2.80
C GLU A 261 -8.79 19.60 1.53
N HIS A 262 -7.74 18.80 1.31
CA HIS A 262 -6.86 18.90 0.13
C HIS A 262 -7.44 18.22 -1.10
N TYR A 263 -8.67 18.60 -1.43
CA TYR A 263 -9.44 18.12 -2.55
C TYR A 263 -10.60 19.08 -2.81
N ASP A 264 -11.11 19.14 -4.02
CA ASP A 264 -12.37 19.83 -4.36
C ASP A 264 -13.59 18.92 -4.17
N HIS A 265 -13.39 17.62 -4.28
CA HIS A 265 -14.26 16.51 -3.90
C HIS A 265 -13.42 15.25 -3.67
N TYR A 266 -13.93 14.28 -2.92
CA TYR A 266 -13.23 13.01 -2.66
C TYR A 266 -14.08 11.79 -3.02
N ASP A 267 -13.50 10.82 -3.73
CA ASP A 267 -14.17 9.60 -4.18
C ASP A 267 -13.50 8.34 -3.63
N PHE A 268 -14.15 7.68 -2.66
CA PHE A 268 -13.81 6.29 -2.33
C PHE A 268 -14.27 5.39 -3.48
N LEU A 269 -13.34 4.69 -4.12
CA LEU A 269 -13.61 3.68 -5.15
C LEU A 269 -13.55 2.31 -4.49
N LEU A 270 -14.71 1.73 -4.18
CA LEU A 270 -14.83 0.50 -3.40
C LEU A 270 -15.30 -0.66 -4.30
N SER A 271 -14.53 -1.74 -4.36
CA SER A 271 -14.96 -3.00 -4.95
C SER A 271 -15.30 -4.03 -3.87
N LEU A 272 -16.43 -4.72 -4.06
CA LEU A 272 -16.85 -5.87 -3.27
C LEU A 272 -16.81 -7.12 -4.15
N SER A 273 -15.74 -7.91 -4.05
CA SER A 273 -15.45 -8.97 -5.02
C SER A 273 -14.60 -10.10 -4.45
N ASP A 274 -14.84 -11.32 -4.92
CA ASP A 274 -13.94 -12.47 -4.78
C ASP A 274 -13.20 -12.82 -6.10
N GLN A 275 -13.51 -12.09 -7.18
CA GLN A 275 -12.96 -12.29 -8.53
C GLN A 275 -11.92 -11.23 -8.90
N MET A 276 -12.22 -9.96 -8.62
CA MET A 276 -11.27 -8.86 -8.74
C MET A 276 -10.38 -8.88 -7.50
N ALA A 277 -9.08 -8.73 -7.70
CA ALA A 277 -8.15 -8.75 -6.58
C ALA A 277 -8.29 -7.45 -5.76
N GLY A 278 -8.41 -7.60 -4.44
CA GLY A 278 -8.48 -6.46 -3.52
C GLY A 278 -7.19 -5.65 -3.46
N ASN A 279 -7.31 -4.39 -3.01
CA ASN A 279 -6.20 -3.48 -2.77
C ASN A 279 -6.58 -2.34 -1.80
N GLY A 280 -5.55 -1.63 -1.34
CA GLY A 280 -5.62 -0.25 -0.86
C GLY A 280 -4.61 0.55 -1.68
N LEU A 281 -5.05 1.64 -2.29
CA LEU A 281 -4.13 2.57 -2.94
C LEU A 281 -4.69 3.99 -2.88
N GLU A 282 -3.81 4.90 -2.48
CA GLU A 282 -4.13 6.28 -2.19
C GLU A 282 -3.95 7.22 -3.38
N HIS A 283 -4.91 8.11 -3.54
CA HIS A 283 -4.87 9.20 -4.51
C HIS A 283 -5.25 10.52 -3.86
N GLN A 284 -4.87 11.64 -4.46
CA GLN A 284 -5.09 12.96 -3.87
C GLN A 284 -6.56 13.23 -3.59
N ARG A 285 -7.43 12.82 -4.52
CA ARG A 285 -8.88 13.06 -4.51
C ARG A 285 -9.71 11.77 -4.53
N SER A 286 -9.08 10.61 -4.38
CA SER A 286 -9.79 9.34 -4.35
C SER A 286 -8.96 8.26 -3.65
N SER A 287 -9.54 7.08 -3.46
CA SER A 287 -8.75 5.89 -3.15
C SER A 287 -9.33 4.65 -3.81
N GLU A 288 -8.46 3.73 -4.23
CA GLU A 288 -8.85 2.38 -4.61
C GLU A 288 -8.96 1.52 -3.33
N ASN A 289 -10.11 0.88 -3.11
CA ASN A 289 -10.38 0.07 -1.93
C ASN A 289 -11.03 -1.25 -2.37
N GLY A 290 -10.49 -2.38 -1.92
CA GLY A 290 -11.05 -3.70 -2.15
C GLY A 290 -11.40 -4.40 -0.85
N GLU A 291 -12.68 -4.72 -0.67
CA GLU A 291 -13.20 -5.44 0.48
C GLU A 291 -13.87 -6.74 0.03
N ASP A 292 -13.98 -7.69 0.96
CA ASP A 292 -14.62 -8.98 0.71
C ASP A 292 -16.12 -8.82 0.38
N VAL A 293 -16.66 -9.80 -0.34
CA VAL A 293 -18.12 -9.97 -0.44
C VAL A 293 -18.73 -10.07 0.96
N GLY A 294 -19.90 -9.46 1.14
CA GLY A 294 -20.57 -9.39 2.44
C GLY A 294 -20.22 -8.15 3.27
N TYR A 295 -19.31 -7.28 2.84
CA TYR A 295 -18.91 -6.06 3.58
C TYR A 295 -20.12 -5.29 4.14
N PHE A 296 -21.11 -4.93 3.31
CA PHE A 296 -22.34 -4.30 3.81
C PHE A 296 -23.43 -5.29 4.21
N LYS A 297 -23.60 -6.35 3.43
CA LYS A 297 -24.73 -7.28 3.55
C LYS A 297 -24.67 -8.10 4.84
N ASP A 298 -23.48 -8.58 5.18
CA ASP A 298 -23.21 -9.50 6.29
C ASP A 298 -22.47 -8.79 7.44
N TRP A 299 -22.59 -7.45 7.52
CA TRP A 299 -21.92 -6.63 8.53
C TRP A 299 -22.22 -7.09 9.95
N LYS A 300 -21.15 -7.29 10.73
CA LYS A 300 -21.22 -7.68 12.13
C LYS A 300 -20.70 -6.55 13.01
N GLU A 301 -21.60 -5.84 13.67
CA GLU A 301 -21.30 -4.67 14.50
C GLU A 301 -20.18 -4.92 15.53
N LYS A 302 -20.15 -6.11 16.15
CA LYS A 302 -19.11 -6.47 17.13
C LYS A 302 -17.76 -6.77 16.50
N GLU A 303 -17.72 -7.16 15.23
CA GLU A 303 -16.46 -7.38 14.52
C GLU A 303 -15.93 -6.05 13.96
N GLY A 304 -16.83 -5.23 13.40
CA GLY A 304 -16.54 -3.97 12.72
C GLY A 304 -15.85 -4.16 11.38
N GLY A 305 -15.58 -3.04 10.70
CA GLY A 305 -14.73 -2.97 9.51
C GLY A 305 -13.24 -2.84 9.87
N GLY A 306 -12.40 -2.98 8.84
CA GLY A 306 -10.97 -2.72 8.93
C GLY A 306 -10.64 -1.22 9.00
N ASP A 307 -9.34 -0.94 8.94
CA ASP A 307 -8.79 0.42 8.84
C ASP A 307 -8.53 0.87 7.40
N LEU A 308 -8.85 0.06 6.38
CA LEU A 308 -8.60 0.35 4.96
C LEU A 308 -9.13 1.72 4.53
N LEU A 309 -10.44 1.94 4.50
CA LEU A 309 -11.00 3.24 4.11
C LEU A 309 -10.47 4.41 4.96
N PRO A 310 -10.39 4.31 6.31
CA PRO A 310 -9.75 5.34 7.13
C PRO A 310 -8.28 5.62 6.80
N HIS A 311 -7.50 4.59 6.47
CA HIS A 311 -6.10 4.67 6.07
C HIS A 311 -5.99 5.40 4.75
N GLU A 312 -6.71 4.93 3.73
CA GLU A 312 -6.65 5.54 2.41
C GLU A 312 -7.15 6.99 2.40
N MET A 313 -8.19 7.31 3.18
CA MET A 313 -8.66 8.70 3.30
C MET A 313 -7.60 9.61 3.93
N THR A 314 -6.87 9.11 4.92
CA THR A 314 -5.82 9.88 5.60
C THR A 314 -4.73 10.32 4.61
N HIS A 315 -4.46 9.51 3.59
CA HIS A 315 -3.41 9.80 2.64
C HIS A 315 -3.63 11.08 1.82
N SER A 316 -4.87 11.52 1.64
CA SER A 316 -5.16 12.82 1.00
C SER A 316 -4.38 13.97 1.65
N TRP A 317 -4.21 13.90 2.98
CA TRP A 317 -3.36 14.81 3.76
C TRP A 317 -1.91 14.34 3.84
N ASN A 318 -1.68 13.08 4.24
CA ASN A 318 -0.33 12.53 4.50
C ASN A 318 0.13 11.59 3.39
N GLY A 319 1.04 12.06 2.55
CA GLY A 319 1.62 11.31 1.43
C GLY A 319 1.20 11.86 0.08
N LYS A 320 -0.09 12.19 -0.10
CA LYS A 320 -0.56 12.85 -1.33
C LYS A 320 -0.26 14.34 -1.33
N TYR A 321 -0.88 15.10 -0.42
CA TYR A 321 -0.67 16.55 -0.35
C TYR A 321 0.62 16.90 0.39
N ARG A 322 0.71 16.57 1.69
CA ARG A 322 2.00 16.67 2.40
C ARG A 322 2.80 15.44 2.07
N ARG A 323 3.81 15.60 1.22
CA ARG A 323 4.62 14.49 0.70
C ARG A 323 6.06 14.59 1.19
N PRO A 324 6.74 13.48 1.52
CA PRO A 324 8.19 13.50 1.67
C PRO A 324 8.87 14.15 0.46
N ALA A 325 9.85 15.02 0.70
CA ALA A 325 10.52 15.78 -0.36
C ALA A 325 11.20 14.88 -1.39
N ASP A 326 11.70 13.71 -0.97
CA ASP A 326 12.34 12.69 -1.79
C ASP A 326 11.37 11.81 -2.60
N GLN A 327 10.07 11.94 -2.35
CA GLN A 327 9.00 11.35 -3.15
C GLN A 327 8.29 12.34 -4.09
N PHE A 328 8.62 13.64 -4.00
CA PHE A 328 8.13 14.64 -4.94
C PHE A 328 9.05 14.72 -6.15
N VAL A 329 8.86 13.79 -7.09
CA VAL A 329 9.68 13.67 -8.30
C VAL A 329 9.02 14.29 -9.54
N PRO A 330 9.81 14.76 -10.53
CA PRO A 330 9.31 15.40 -11.75
C PRO A 330 8.28 14.62 -12.58
N ASN A 331 8.44 13.30 -12.72
CA ASN A 331 7.56 12.46 -13.54
C ASN A 331 7.62 10.98 -13.10
N LEU A 332 6.85 10.12 -13.78
CA LEU A 332 6.66 8.70 -13.46
C LEU A 332 7.83 7.80 -13.90
N ASN A 333 8.92 8.35 -14.41
CA ASN A 333 10.14 7.61 -14.76
C ASN A 333 11.37 8.21 -14.07
N THR A 334 11.17 9.12 -13.12
CA THR A 334 12.22 9.59 -12.23
C THR A 334 12.21 8.74 -10.97
N LYS A 335 13.41 8.28 -10.55
CA LYS A 335 13.56 7.52 -9.32
C LYS A 335 13.21 8.38 -8.12
N LEU A 336 12.48 7.81 -7.17
CA LEU A 336 12.21 8.41 -5.86
C LEU A 336 13.01 7.68 -4.77
N GLU A 337 13.18 8.34 -3.62
CA GLU A 337 13.67 7.71 -2.39
C GLU A 337 12.58 7.67 -1.34
N ASP A 338 12.66 6.68 -0.44
CA ASP A 338 11.57 6.30 0.46
C ASP A 338 11.87 6.65 1.93
N SER A 339 12.79 7.59 2.19
CA SER A 339 13.41 7.75 3.52
C SER A 339 12.42 8.07 4.64
N LEU A 340 11.29 8.71 4.32
CA LEU A 340 10.23 9.06 5.26
C LEU A 340 8.94 8.26 5.11
N LEU A 341 9.00 7.05 4.53
CA LEU A 341 7.83 6.16 4.47
C LEU A 341 7.25 5.81 5.86
N TRP A 342 8.04 5.84 6.93
CA TRP A 342 7.50 5.65 8.29
C TRP A 342 6.68 6.87 8.79
N VAL A 343 6.81 8.04 8.15
CA VAL A 343 5.90 9.20 8.32
C VAL A 343 4.73 9.05 7.36
N TYR A 344 4.98 8.90 6.07
CA TYR A 344 3.96 8.73 5.03
C TYR A 344 3.00 7.59 5.38
N GLU A 345 3.51 6.39 5.55
CA GLU A 345 2.74 5.15 5.73
C GLU A 345 2.60 4.79 7.20
N GLY A 346 3.67 4.91 7.98
CA GLY A 346 3.63 4.57 9.39
C GLY A 346 2.71 5.48 10.21
N GLN A 347 2.69 6.80 9.93
CA GLN A 347 1.75 7.71 10.59
C GLN A 347 0.34 7.60 10.03
N THR A 348 0.19 7.30 8.74
CA THR A 348 -1.13 7.01 8.16
C THR A 348 -1.73 5.74 8.74
N GLN A 349 -0.94 4.69 8.96
CA GLN A 349 -1.36 3.48 9.66
C GLN A 349 -1.82 3.79 11.09
N TYR A 350 -1.13 4.69 11.81
CA TYR A 350 -1.58 5.18 13.11
C TYR A 350 -2.96 5.85 13.01
N TRP A 351 -3.10 6.83 12.11
CA TRP A 351 -4.34 7.59 11.97
C TRP A 351 -5.49 6.77 11.42
N GLY A 352 -5.27 5.85 10.48
CA GLY A 352 -6.27 4.93 9.97
C GLY A 352 -6.87 4.09 11.11
N ASN A 353 -6.02 3.57 11.99
CA ASN A 353 -6.48 2.82 13.16
C ASN A 353 -7.23 3.68 14.19
N VAL A 354 -6.78 4.92 14.40
CA VAL A 354 -7.46 5.90 15.27
C VAL A 354 -8.82 6.29 14.69
N LEU A 355 -8.91 6.60 13.41
CA LEU A 355 -10.13 7.00 12.72
C LEU A 355 -11.13 5.83 12.57
N ALA A 356 -10.65 4.61 12.37
CA ALA A 356 -11.49 3.41 12.44
C ALA A 356 -12.20 3.29 13.81
N ALA A 357 -11.49 3.59 14.90
CA ALA A 357 -12.07 3.60 16.24
C ALA A 357 -13.01 4.80 16.48
N ARG A 358 -12.56 6.02 16.12
CA ARG A 358 -13.32 7.27 16.31
C ARG A 358 -14.63 7.29 15.50
N SER A 359 -14.64 6.67 14.34
CA SER A 359 -15.83 6.53 13.49
C SER A 359 -16.78 5.42 13.93
N LYS A 360 -16.34 4.54 14.85
CA LYS A 360 -17.00 3.29 15.21
C LYS A 360 -17.15 2.30 14.05
N LEU A 361 -16.46 2.51 12.92
CA LEU A 361 -16.31 1.46 11.91
C LEU A 361 -15.72 0.22 12.55
N ARG A 362 -14.73 0.40 13.44
CA ARG A 362 -14.21 -0.64 14.32
C ARG A 362 -14.51 -0.29 15.78
N PRO A 363 -15.22 -1.14 16.54
CA PRO A 363 -15.45 -0.90 17.97
C PRO A 363 -14.13 -0.68 18.75
N MET A 364 -14.19 0.07 19.85
CA MET A 364 -12.99 0.41 20.63
C MET A 364 -12.27 -0.82 21.18
N ASP A 365 -13.01 -1.79 21.74
CA ASP A 365 -12.40 -3.02 22.26
C ASP A 365 -11.74 -3.84 21.14
N ARG A 366 -12.35 -3.86 19.96
CA ARG A 366 -11.78 -4.49 18.76
C ARG A 366 -10.51 -3.79 18.29
N SER A 367 -10.46 -2.47 18.42
CA SER A 367 -9.27 -1.67 18.11
C SER A 367 -8.13 -1.96 19.10
N ARG A 368 -8.42 -2.17 20.39
CA ARG A 368 -7.44 -2.63 21.38
C ARG A 368 -6.94 -4.05 21.10
N ASP A 369 -7.84 -4.97 20.77
CA ASP A 369 -7.48 -6.35 20.42
C ASP A 369 -6.60 -6.39 19.16
N THR A 370 -6.91 -5.56 18.16
CA THR A 370 -6.09 -5.44 16.94
C THR A 370 -4.72 -4.86 17.27
N LEU A 371 -4.66 -3.81 18.10
CA LEU A 371 -3.40 -3.23 18.55
C LEU A 371 -2.55 -4.27 19.30
N ALA A 372 -3.14 -5.09 20.17
CA ALA A 372 -2.44 -6.16 20.89
C ALA A 372 -1.64 -7.07 19.94
N MET A 373 -2.23 -7.43 18.79
CA MET A 373 -1.58 -8.25 17.77
C MET A 373 -0.38 -7.55 17.13
N VAL A 374 -0.48 -6.23 16.91
CA VAL A 374 0.62 -5.42 16.39
C VAL A 374 1.77 -5.39 17.41
N VAL A 375 1.48 -5.09 18.70
CA VAL A 375 2.52 -5.07 19.74
C VAL A 375 3.23 -6.41 19.85
N ALA A 376 2.46 -7.50 19.91
CA ALA A 376 3.03 -8.85 20.01
C ALA A 376 3.89 -9.19 18.79
N THR A 377 3.53 -8.69 17.60
CA THR A 377 4.33 -8.91 16.39
C THR A 377 5.72 -8.32 16.55
N TYR A 378 5.85 -7.07 17.00
CA TYR A 378 7.15 -6.40 17.14
C TYR A 378 7.91 -6.80 18.40
N GLN A 379 7.22 -7.27 19.43
CA GLN A 379 7.85 -7.76 20.65
C GLN A 379 8.40 -9.18 20.46
N ASP A 380 7.60 -10.08 19.89
CA ASP A 380 7.89 -11.51 19.89
C ASP A 380 8.10 -12.07 18.47
N ASN A 381 7.51 -11.52 17.39
CA ASN A 381 7.52 -12.12 16.04
C ASN A 381 8.30 -11.33 14.96
N ARG A 382 9.26 -10.51 15.38
CA ARG A 382 10.19 -9.79 14.48
C ARG A 382 11.65 -9.93 14.91
N PRO A 383 12.19 -11.17 14.97
CA PRO A 383 13.61 -11.39 15.28
C PRO A 383 14.57 -10.69 14.32
N GLY A 384 14.13 -10.34 13.10
CA GLY A 384 14.92 -9.56 12.14
C GLY A 384 15.36 -8.18 12.64
N LEU A 385 14.65 -7.60 13.62
CA LEU A 385 15.00 -6.31 14.22
C LEU A 385 16.34 -6.33 14.97
N ALA A 386 16.90 -7.51 15.24
CA ALA A 386 18.22 -7.65 15.85
C ALA A 386 19.38 -7.23 14.91
N TRP A 387 19.16 -7.18 13.59
CA TRP A 387 20.20 -6.84 12.61
C TRP A 387 19.75 -5.82 11.56
N ARG A 388 18.44 -5.69 11.33
CA ARG A 388 17.84 -4.76 10.35
C ARG A 388 16.93 -3.77 11.07
N ASN A 389 17.22 -2.49 10.97
CA ASN A 389 16.38 -1.45 11.57
C ASN A 389 15.14 -1.14 10.70
N VAL A 390 14.21 -0.35 11.24
CA VAL A 390 12.97 0.01 10.53
C VAL A 390 13.23 0.98 9.37
N LEU A 391 14.22 1.88 9.49
CA LEU A 391 14.55 2.79 8.38
C LEU A 391 14.89 2.03 7.10
N ASP A 392 15.73 0.98 7.20
CA ASP A 392 16.12 0.20 6.04
C ASP A 392 14.95 -0.54 5.39
N THR A 393 13.89 -0.83 6.15
CA THR A 393 12.69 -1.44 5.59
C THR A 393 11.95 -0.54 4.61
N THR A 394 12.20 0.78 4.61
CA THR A 394 11.62 1.70 3.62
C THR A 394 12.07 1.39 2.19
N ASN A 395 13.22 0.74 2.02
CA ASN A 395 13.70 0.26 0.72
C ASN A 395 13.06 -1.07 0.28
N ASP A 396 12.27 -1.72 1.15
CA ASP A 396 11.74 -3.06 0.89
C ASP A 396 10.75 -3.17 -0.29
N PRO A 397 9.91 -2.16 -0.58
CA PRO A 397 9.11 -2.14 -1.80
C PRO A 397 9.97 -2.33 -3.06
N ILE A 398 11.17 -1.74 -3.09
CA ILE A 398 12.13 -1.88 -4.21
C ILE A 398 12.84 -3.24 -4.14
N ILE A 399 13.32 -3.65 -2.96
CA ILE A 399 14.06 -4.90 -2.77
C ILE A 399 13.23 -6.12 -3.18
N SER A 400 11.99 -6.19 -2.70
CA SER A 400 11.15 -7.38 -2.85
C SER A 400 10.11 -7.25 -3.96
N ALA A 401 9.81 -6.03 -4.40
CA ALA A 401 8.67 -5.74 -5.26
C ALA A 401 7.35 -6.31 -4.71
N ARG A 402 7.20 -6.31 -3.37
CA ARG A 402 6.10 -6.94 -2.60
C ARG A 402 5.89 -8.43 -2.89
N ARG A 403 6.92 -9.12 -3.40
CA ARG A 403 6.86 -10.58 -3.61
C ARG A 403 6.96 -11.31 -2.26
N PRO A 404 6.32 -12.47 -2.11
CA PRO A 404 6.44 -13.29 -0.90
C PRO A 404 7.91 -13.59 -0.56
N LYS A 405 8.24 -13.51 0.74
CA LYS A 405 9.58 -13.80 1.25
C LYS A 405 9.58 -15.05 2.12
N PRO A 406 10.56 -15.96 1.97
CA PRO A 406 10.76 -17.02 2.94
C PRO A 406 11.21 -16.40 4.28
N TYR A 407 10.70 -16.89 5.41
CA TYR A 407 11.05 -16.34 6.73
C TYR A 407 10.89 -14.82 6.84
N ARG A 408 9.75 -14.26 6.41
CA ARG A 408 9.44 -12.82 6.45
C ARG A 408 9.68 -12.22 7.85
N ASN A 409 9.43 -12.97 8.92
CA ASN A 409 9.66 -12.52 10.30
C ASN A 409 11.14 -12.16 10.61
N TYR A 410 12.09 -12.76 9.88
CA TYR A 410 13.53 -12.51 10.03
C TYR A 410 14.09 -11.57 8.95
N GLN A 411 13.61 -11.68 7.71
CA GLN A 411 14.00 -10.76 6.63
C GLN A 411 13.40 -9.35 6.79
N LEU A 412 12.30 -9.25 7.52
CA LEU A 412 11.40 -8.10 7.52
C LEU A 412 10.83 -7.83 6.10
N SER A 413 9.84 -6.96 6.04
CA SER A 413 9.20 -6.45 4.82
C SER A 413 9.04 -4.94 4.99
N GLU A 414 7.97 -4.35 4.48
CA GLU A 414 7.48 -2.99 4.76
C GLU A 414 7.08 -2.78 6.24
N ASP A 415 7.95 -3.15 7.19
CA ASP A 415 7.69 -3.07 8.63
C ASP A 415 7.65 -1.61 9.14
N TYR A 416 8.05 -0.62 8.33
CA TYR A 416 7.85 0.81 8.60
C TYR A 416 6.38 1.22 8.76
N TYR A 417 5.42 0.47 8.24
CA TYR A 417 3.99 0.68 8.50
C TYR A 417 3.66 0.48 9.97
N SER A 418 3.70 -0.77 10.44
CA SER A 418 3.20 -1.10 11.77
C SER A 418 4.21 -0.76 12.88
N ALA A 419 5.51 -0.69 12.59
CA ALA A 419 6.47 -0.11 13.53
C ALA A 419 6.25 1.40 13.66
N GLY A 420 6.04 2.10 12.52
CA GLY A 420 5.69 3.51 12.50
C GLY A 420 4.43 3.80 13.31
N GLN A 421 3.39 2.96 13.18
CA GLN A 421 2.17 3.05 14.00
C GLN A 421 2.49 3.09 15.50
N LEU A 422 3.38 2.22 15.97
CA LEU A 422 3.78 2.16 17.39
C LEU A 422 4.67 3.36 17.78
N ILE A 423 5.52 3.86 16.89
CA ILE A 423 6.33 5.07 17.12
C ILE A 423 5.42 6.27 17.39
N TRP A 424 4.44 6.47 16.50
CA TRP A 424 3.50 7.58 16.57
C TRP A 424 2.51 7.47 17.74
N LEU A 425 2.06 6.26 18.07
CA LEU A 425 1.28 6.03 19.28
C LEU A 425 2.04 6.45 20.55
N GLY A 426 3.33 6.10 20.63
CA GLY A 426 4.19 6.53 21.74
C GLY A 426 4.35 8.05 21.80
N ALA A 427 4.50 8.70 20.64
CA ALA A 427 4.62 10.16 20.57
C ALA A 427 3.33 10.86 21.05
N ASP A 428 2.15 10.36 20.66
CA ASP A 428 0.88 10.89 21.15
C ASP A 428 0.74 10.71 22.66
N ALA A 429 1.09 9.53 23.18
CA ALA A 429 1.07 9.26 24.60
C ALA A 429 2.00 10.20 25.40
N LEU A 430 3.21 10.45 24.88
CA LEU A 430 4.18 11.37 25.49
C LEU A 430 3.64 12.79 25.55
N ILE A 431 3.13 13.32 24.44
CA ILE A 431 2.57 14.68 24.40
C ILE A 431 1.41 14.80 25.39
N ARG A 432 0.52 13.79 25.44
CA ARG A 432 -0.61 13.79 26.37
C ARG A 432 -0.16 13.73 27.82
N GLU A 433 0.79 12.88 28.16
CA GLU A 433 1.32 12.76 29.52
C GLU A 433 1.96 14.08 29.97
N GLU A 434 2.91 14.61 29.20
CA GLU A 434 3.69 15.78 29.59
C GLU A 434 2.88 17.08 29.59
N THR A 435 1.78 17.14 28.82
CA THR A 435 0.87 18.30 28.81
C THR A 435 -0.38 18.11 29.67
N GLY A 436 -0.49 17.01 30.42
CA GLY A 436 -1.68 16.68 31.21
C GLY A 436 -2.96 16.49 30.38
N GLY A 437 -2.80 16.14 29.11
CA GLY A 437 -3.87 15.92 28.12
C GLY A 437 -4.33 17.17 27.39
N LYS A 438 -3.61 18.30 27.53
CA LYS A 438 -3.95 19.57 26.86
C LYS A 438 -3.58 19.60 25.38
N LYS A 439 -2.53 18.88 25.00
CA LYS A 439 -2.10 18.69 23.61
C LYS A 439 -1.96 17.22 23.28
N SER A 440 -1.88 16.91 21.99
CA SER A 440 -1.75 15.56 21.45
C SER A 440 -1.21 15.58 20.01
N LEU A 441 -1.04 14.40 19.41
CA LEU A 441 -0.78 14.34 17.97
C LEU A 441 -1.93 14.89 17.11
N ASP A 442 -3.14 15.08 17.66
CA ASP A 442 -4.20 15.77 16.92
C ASP A 442 -3.83 17.24 16.63
N ASP A 443 -3.06 17.88 17.52
CA ASP A 443 -2.56 19.25 17.31
C ASP A 443 -1.45 19.28 16.25
N PHE A 444 -0.59 18.26 16.24
CA PHE A 444 0.39 18.06 15.18
C PHE A 444 -0.32 17.86 13.83
N ALA A 445 -1.32 16.97 13.77
CA ALA A 445 -2.04 16.70 12.53
C ALA A 445 -2.69 17.96 11.95
N ARG A 446 -3.36 18.75 12.79
CA ARG A 446 -3.98 20.01 12.34
C ARG A 446 -2.96 21.03 11.84
N THR A 447 -1.81 21.16 12.50
CA THR A 447 -0.85 22.23 12.19
C THR A 447 0.13 21.85 11.08
N PHE A 448 0.54 20.59 11.01
CA PHE A 448 1.50 20.10 10.03
C PHE A 448 0.82 19.60 8.75
N PHE A 449 -0.25 18.83 8.88
CA PHE A 449 -0.99 18.31 7.74
C PHE A 449 -2.09 19.25 7.27
N GLY A 450 -2.67 20.06 8.16
CA GLY A 450 -3.82 20.90 7.86
C GLY A 450 -3.57 22.23 7.12
N VAL A 451 -2.40 22.41 6.51
CA VAL A 451 -1.98 23.70 5.90
C VAL A 451 -2.64 23.95 4.54
N ASN A 452 -2.76 25.20 4.10
CA ASN A 452 -3.20 25.55 2.73
C ASN A 452 -4.51 24.87 2.27
N ASP A 453 -5.59 25.01 3.06
CA ASP A 453 -6.88 24.39 2.75
C ASP A 453 -7.34 24.60 1.30
N GLY A 454 -7.83 23.53 0.67
CA GLY A 454 -8.36 23.54 -0.69
C GLY A 454 -7.32 23.43 -1.81
N GLN A 455 -6.02 23.54 -1.50
CA GLN A 455 -4.98 23.22 -2.47
C GLN A 455 -4.81 21.71 -2.60
N TRP A 456 -4.73 21.20 -3.83
CA TRP A 456 -4.60 19.76 -4.08
C TRP A 456 -3.78 19.43 -5.33
N GLU A 457 -3.71 20.34 -6.30
CA GLU A 457 -3.01 20.12 -7.57
C GLU A 457 -1.50 19.97 -7.41
N VAL A 458 -0.91 20.67 -6.43
CA VAL A 458 0.53 20.65 -6.18
C VAL A 458 0.79 20.21 -4.74
N PRO A 459 1.53 19.11 -4.51
CA PRO A 459 1.94 18.69 -3.18
C PRO A 459 2.78 19.75 -2.46
N ALA A 460 2.70 19.77 -1.13
CA ALA A 460 3.54 20.59 -0.27
C ALA A 460 4.60 19.71 0.41
N PRO A 461 5.82 19.61 -0.15
CA PRO A 461 6.82 18.66 0.33
C PRO A 461 7.33 18.99 1.74
N TYR A 462 7.86 17.99 2.44
CA TYR A 462 8.49 18.14 3.75
C TYR A 462 9.73 17.26 3.93
N THR A 463 10.60 17.68 4.84
CA THR A 463 11.79 16.95 5.29
C THR A 463 11.62 16.42 6.72
N PHE A 464 12.56 15.60 7.17
CA PHE A 464 12.60 15.14 8.57
C PHE A 464 12.67 16.31 9.57
N ASP A 465 13.46 17.33 9.26
CA ASP A 465 13.62 18.49 10.14
C ASP A 465 12.32 19.30 10.25
N ASP A 466 11.50 19.36 9.19
CA ASP A 466 10.16 19.97 9.24
C ASP A 466 9.22 19.22 10.19
N VAL A 467 9.28 17.87 10.21
CA VAL A 467 8.52 17.03 11.15
C VAL A 467 8.95 17.32 12.58
N VAL A 468 10.26 17.36 12.85
CA VAL A 468 10.82 17.68 14.17
C VAL A 468 10.44 19.09 14.62
N ALA A 469 10.50 20.08 13.73
CA ALA A 469 10.12 21.45 14.04
C ALA A 469 8.62 21.56 14.38
N ALA A 470 7.76 20.88 13.62
CA ALA A 470 6.33 20.88 13.88
C ALA A 470 5.97 20.18 15.20
N LEU A 471 6.62 19.06 15.53
CA LEU A 471 6.45 18.41 16.84
C LEU A 471 6.89 19.33 17.99
N ASN A 472 8.01 20.05 17.85
CA ASN A 472 8.48 21.02 18.85
C ASN A 472 7.50 22.18 19.05
N ALA A 473 6.84 22.65 17.99
CA ALA A 473 5.82 23.69 18.09
C ALA A 473 4.58 23.21 18.87
N VAL A 474 4.25 21.92 18.78
CA VAL A 474 3.21 21.30 19.61
C VAL A 474 3.71 21.17 21.05
N HIS A 475 4.86 20.54 21.27
CA HIS A 475 5.42 20.31 22.59
C HIS A 475 6.95 20.22 22.52
N PRO A 476 7.70 21.13 23.18
CA PRO A 476 9.15 21.08 23.18
C PRO A 476 9.69 19.78 23.81
N HIS A 477 10.39 18.98 23.02
CA HIS A 477 11.02 17.72 23.43
C HIS A 477 12.17 17.42 22.46
N ASP A 478 13.11 16.55 22.82
CA ASP A 478 14.15 16.08 21.89
C ASP A 478 13.57 15.08 20.88
N TRP A 479 12.72 15.58 19.98
CA TRP A 479 12.01 14.77 19.00
C TRP A 479 12.96 14.10 18.01
N LYS A 480 14.10 14.71 17.70
CA LYS A 480 15.10 14.13 16.80
C LYS A 480 15.60 12.81 17.37
N THR A 481 16.11 12.83 18.61
CA THR A 481 16.58 11.61 19.28
C THR A 481 15.43 10.64 19.55
N TYR A 482 14.26 11.13 20.00
CA TYR A 482 13.09 10.29 20.26
C TYR A 482 12.68 9.44 19.04
N LEU A 483 12.66 10.08 17.86
CA LEU A 483 12.25 9.44 16.60
C LEU A 483 13.38 8.53 16.06
N SER A 484 14.62 9.02 15.99
CA SER A 484 15.74 8.24 15.45
C SER A 484 15.97 6.96 16.26
N ASP A 485 15.93 7.04 17.59
CA ASP A 485 16.18 5.88 18.44
C ASP A 485 15.16 4.76 18.22
N ARG A 486 13.89 5.09 17.94
CA ARG A 486 12.86 4.09 17.69
C ARG A 486 12.92 3.51 16.27
N ILE A 487 13.16 4.36 15.28
CA ILE A 487 13.31 3.93 13.88
C ILE A 487 14.55 3.03 13.73
N GLU A 488 15.62 3.34 14.47
CA GLU A 488 16.83 2.54 14.51
C GLU A 488 16.74 1.29 15.41
N GLY A 489 15.61 1.08 16.09
CA GLY A 489 15.38 -0.09 16.94
C GLY A 489 16.14 -0.07 18.27
N ARG A 490 16.65 1.08 18.70
CA ARG A 490 17.36 1.27 19.98
C ARG A 490 16.42 1.27 21.18
N VAL A 491 15.12 1.46 20.96
CA VAL A 491 14.07 1.44 21.98
C VAL A 491 13.04 0.35 21.65
N PRO A 492 12.64 -0.50 22.63
CA PRO A 492 11.61 -1.51 22.40
C PRO A 492 10.26 -0.88 22.02
N PHE A 493 9.63 -1.36 20.94
CA PHE A 493 8.32 -0.87 20.48
C PHE A 493 7.19 -1.05 21.51
N ALA A 494 7.30 -2.06 22.38
CA ALA A 494 6.34 -2.28 23.48
C ALA A 494 6.26 -1.08 24.44
N SER A 495 7.35 -0.30 24.59
CA SER A 495 7.37 0.88 25.44
C SER A 495 6.36 1.96 25.00
N SER A 496 6.07 2.06 23.70
CA SER A 496 5.06 2.98 23.16
C SER A 496 3.64 2.65 23.62
N ILE A 497 3.38 1.39 23.98
CA ILE A 497 2.07 0.95 24.48
C ILE A 497 2.02 1.17 25.99
N GLU A 498 3.11 0.87 26.68
CA GLU A 498 3.25 1.11 28.12
C GLU A 498 3.11 2.59 28.49
N SER A 499 3.51 3.51 27.61
CA SER A 499 3.27 4.95 27.77
C SER A 499 1.80 5.34 27.68
N THR A 500 0.94 4.51 27.06
CA THR A 500 -0.52 4.73 27.06
C THR A 500 -1.21 4.24 28.35
N GLY A 501 -0.44 3.63 29.25
CA GLY A 501 -0.92 2.97 30.47
C GLY A 501 -1.48 1.56 30.25
N TRP A 502 -1.26 0.97 29.08
CA TRP A 502 -1.62 -0.41 28.78
C TRP A 502 -0.36 -1.24 28.57
N ARG A 503 -0.40 -2.55 28.78
CA ARG A 503 0.71 -3.46 28.45
C ARG A 503 0.21 -4.69 27.71
N LEU A 504 1.10 -5.28 26.92
CA LEU A 504 0.88 -6.58 26.29
C LEU A 504 0.95 -7.69 27.34
N VAL A 505 -0.02 -8.60 27.30
CA VAL A 505 -0.02 -9.88 28.01
C VAL A 505 -0.44 -11.00 27.07
N TYR A 506 -0.22 -12.23 27.52
CA TYR A 506 -0.65 -13.44 26.80
C TYR A 506 -1.67 -14.20 27.64
N LYS A 507 -2.76 -14.61 27.00
CA LYS A 507 -3.83 -15.42 27.60
C LYS A 507 -3.91 -16.78 26.91
N ASP A 508 -4.52 -17.75 27.58
CA ASP A 508 -4.74 -19.09 27.02
C ASP A 508 -5.91 -19.12 26.01
N GLU A 509 -6.73 -18.08 25.97
CA GLU A 509 -7.91 -17.96 25.11
C GLU A 509 -7.76 -16.82 24.09
N PRO A 510 -8.22 -17.02 22.83
CA PRO A 510 -8.10 -16.01 21.79
C PRO A 510 -9.02 -14.81 22.07
N ASN A 511 -8.45 -13.61 21.89
CA ASN A 511 -9.22 -12.37 21.87
C ASN A 511 -10.13 -12.31 20.62
N ALA A 512 -10.98 -11.29 20.53
CA ALA A 512 -11.92 -11.25 19.43
C ALA A 512 -11.18 -11.04 18.09
N ALA A 513 -10.13 -10.22 18.03
CA ALA A 513 -9.39 -9.96 16.78
C ALA A 513 -8.73 -11.24 16.23
N ALA A 514 -8.16 -12.06 17.11
CA ALA A 514 -7.59 -13.37 16.76
C ALA A 514 -8.66 -14.29 16.13
N LYS A 515 -9.88 -14.31 16.67
CA LYS A 515 -11.02 -15.07 16.13
C LYS A 515 -11.44 -14.58 14.73
N ALA A 516 -11.54 -13.26 14.57
CA ALA A 516 -12.03 -12.67 13.31
C ALA A 516 -11.03 -12.77 12.16
N GLY A 517 -9.72 -12.64 12.44
CA GLY A 517 -8.68 -12.86 11.45
C GLY A 517 -8.48 -14.32 11.03
N LYS A 518 -9.36 -15.23 11.48
CA LYS A 518 -9.22 -16.70 11.35
C LYS A 518 -7.86 -17.22 11.85
N ARG A 519 -7.19 -16.45 12.72
CA ARG A 519 -5.91 -16.81 13.37
C ARG A 519 -6.12 -17.76 14.57
N THR A 520 -7.33 -18.26 14.77
CA THR A 520 -7.55 -19.42 15.63
C THR A 520 -7.30 -20.73 14.88
N ASP A 521 -7.39 -20.71 13.55
CA ASP A 521 -7.26 -21.88 12.70
C ASP A 521 -5.82 -21.97 12.18
N GLY A 522 -4.90 -22.45 13.02
CA GLY A 522 -3.52 -22.74 12.59
C GLY A 522 -2.49 -21.65 12.89
N ASP A 523 -2.79 -20.62 13.68
CA ASP A 523 -1.78 -19.65 14.14
C ASP A 523 -1.32 -19.97 15.58
N PHE A 524 -0.09 -20.46 15.69
CA PHE A 524 0.61 -20.81 16.92
C PHE A 524 1.92 -20.03 17.05
N VAL A 525 2.06 -18.87 16.40
CA VAL A 525 3.30 -18.08 16.35
C VAL A 525 3.84 -17.73 17.74
N TYR A 526 2.96 -17.37 18.68
CA TYR A 526 3.37 -16.98 20.03
C TYR A 526 3.54 -18.17 20.98
N SER A 527 3.05 -19.35 20.60
CA SER A 527 3.27 -20.60 21.33
C SER A 527 4.47 -21.34 20.74
N LEU A 528 4.27 -22.02 19.62
CA LEU A 528 5.26 -22.88 18.96
C LEU A 528 6.16 -22.13 17.98
N GLY A 529 5.73 -20.96 17.50
CA GLY A 529 6.42 -20.25 16.40
C GLY A 529 5.96 -20.67 15.01
N LEU A 530 4.73 -21.14 14.85
CA LEU A 530 4.21 -21.63 13.57
C LEU A 530 2.93 -20.92 13.14
N SER A 531 2.79 -20.65 11.85
CA SER A 531 1.49 -20.45 11.21
C SER A 531 1.30 -21.53 10.14
N LEU A 532 0.10 -22.11 10.09
CA LEU A 532 -0.26 -23.22 9.23
C LEU A 532 -1.60 -22.97 8.53
N SER A 533 -1.78 -23.55 7.34
CA SER A 533 -3.09 -23.64 6.68
C SER A 533 -3.97 -24.72 7.31
N LYS A 534 -5.23 -24.82 6.85
CA LYS A 534 -6.15 -25.90 7.25
C LYS A 534 -5.63 -27.29 6.88
N GLU A 535 -4.84 -27.39 5.83
CA GLU A 535 -4.19 -28.62 5.35
C GLU A 535 -2.83 -28.88 6.01
N GLY A 536 -2.45 -28.07 7.00
CA GLY A 536 -1.19 -28.24 7.74
C GLY A 536 0.04 -27.69 7.03
N LYS A 537 -0.13 -26.96 5.91
CA LYS A 537 1.00 -26.32 5.21
C LYS A 537 1.53 -25.17 6.06
N VAL A 538 2.80 -25.25 6.43
CA VAL A 538 3.50 -24.24 7.23
C VAL A 538 3.75 -23.00 6.37
N SER A 539 3.04 -21.92 6.66
CA SER A 539 3.14 -20.63 5.97
C SER A 539 4.16 -19.70 6.63
N ASP A 540 4.37 -19.83 7.95
CA ASP A 540 5.40 -19.11 8.68
C ASP A 540 6.05 -20.00 9.74
N THR A 541 7.34 -19.82 9.93
CA THR A 541 8.08 -20.38 11.06
C THR A 541 8.94 -19.27 11.63
N ARG A 542 8.61 -18.85 12.86
CA ARG A 542 9.34 -17.78 13.54
C ARG A 542 10.79 -18.21 13.77
N TRP A 543 11.74 -17.40 13.33
CA TRP A 543 13.17 -17.65 13.52
C TRP A 543 13.49 -17.84 15.02
N ASP A 544 14.36 -18.80 15.33
CA ASP A 544 14.76 -19.22 16.69
C ASP A 544 13.62 -19.64 17.65
N SER A 545 12.41 -19.88 17.13
CA SER A 545 11.29 -20.40 17.90
C SER A 545 11.44 -21.90 18.24
N PRO A 546 10.64 -22.45 19.18
CA PRO A 546 10.64 -23.88 19.47
C PRO A 546 10.49 -24.76 18.22
N ALA A 547 9.59 -24.40 17.29
CA ALA A 547 9.42 -25.16 16.05
C ALA A 547 10.61 -25.00 15.08
N PHE A 548 11.16 -23.79 14.94
CA PHE A 548 12.34 -23.57 14.11
C PHE A 548 13.54 -24.40 14.61
N ASN A 549 13.78 -24.37 15.91
CA ASN A 549 14.87 -25.13 16.55
C ASN A 549 14.67 -26.65 16.45
N ALA A 550 13.41 -27.11 16.36
CA ALA A 550 13.08 -28.51 16.08
C ALA A 550 13.25 -28.89 14.59
N GLY A 551 13.57 -27.92 13.73
CA GLY A 551 13.89 -28.14 12.32
C GLY A 551 12.69 -28.16 11.38
N ILE A 552 11.55 -27.57 11.78
CA ILE A 552 10.44 -27.30 10.84
C ILE A 552 10.63 -25.91 10.24
N GLY A 553 10.41 -25.81 8.93
CA GLY A 553 10.57 -24.57 8.17
C GLY A 553 9.36 -24.26 7.31
N THR A 554 9.35 -23.05 6.75
CA THR A 554 8.31 -22.60 5.82
C THR A 554 8.24 -23.50 4.59
N GLY A 555 7.03 -23.89 4.17
CA GLY A 555 6.80 -24.76 3.02
C GLY A 555 6.65 -26.25 3.34
N MET A 556 6.99 -26.69 4.56
CA MET A 556 6.70 -28.04 5.04
C MET A 556 5.20 -28.23 5.32
N THR A 557 4.76 -29.48 5.50
CA THR A 557 3.36 -29.81 5.86
C THR A 557 3.33 -30.68 7.11
N VAL A 558 2.66 -30.23 8.16
CA VAL A 558 2.34 -31.07 9.32
C VAL A 558 1.18 -31.99 8.94
N VAL A 559 1.40 -33.31 8.98
CA VAL A 559 0.39 -34.30 8.58
C VAL A 559 -0.25 -35.00 9.79
N ALA A 560 0.43 -35.06 10.92
CA ALA A 560 -0.11 -35.62 12.17
C ALA A 560 0.45 -34.91 13.40
N VAL A 561 -0.33 -34.90 14.49
CA VAL A 561 0.00 -34.40 15.81
C VAL A 561 -0.27 -35.49 16.83
N ASN A 562 0.74 -35.88 17.62
CA ASN A 562 0.63 -36.95 18.64
C ASN A 562 -0.08 -38.21 18.11
N ASP A 563 0.35 -38.69 16.93
CA ASP A 563 -0.18 -39.86 16.23
C ASP A 563 -1.62 -39.73 15.68
N VAL A 564 -2.23 -38.54 15.73
CA VAL A 564 -3.56 -38.24 15.15
C VAL A 564 -3.39 -37.35 13.92
N GLU A 565 -4.25 -37.48 12.91
CA GLU A 565 -4.26 -36.61 11.73
C GLU A 565 -4.25 -35.12 12.12
N TYR A 566 -3.49 -34.32 11.39
CA TYR A 566 -3.41 -32.89 11.66
C TYR A 566 -4.77 -32.22 11.51
N SER A 567 -5.13 -31.45 12.53
CA SER A 567 -6.07 -30.35 12.45
C SER A 567 -5.58 -29.23 13.38
N SER A 568 -6.05 -28.01 13.16
CA SER A 568 -5.75 -26.88 14.07
C SER A 568 -6.18 -27.20 15.51
N ASP A 569 -7.31 -27.90 15.68
CA ASP A 569 -7.80 -28.32 16.98
C ASP A 569 -6.90 -29.39 17.62
N ALA A 570 -6.46 -30.39 16.85
CA ALA A 570 -5.55 -31.42 17.36
C ALA A 570 -4.21 -30.81 17.82
N LEU A 571 -3.69 -29.83 17.08
CA LEU A 571 -2.48 -29.10 17.49
C LEU A 571 -2.73 -28.23 18.73
N ALA A 572 -3.87 -27.55 18.81
CA ALA A 572 -4.24 -26.77 19.98
C ALA A 572 -4.37 -27.63 21.25
N GLU A 573 -5.02 -28.80 21.15
CA GLU A 573 -5.12 -29.78 22.24
C GLU A 573 -3.75 -30.31 22.67
N ALA A 574 -2.85 -30.61 21.72
CA ALA A 574 -1.49 -31.01 22.04
C ALA A 574 -0.72 -29.91 22.81
N VAL A 575 -0.88 -28.64 22.41
CA VAL A 575 -0.29 -27.49 23.11
C VAL A 575 -0.89 -27.30 24.51
N ARG A 576 -2.21 -27.45 24.68
CA ARG A 576 -2.88 -27.40 25.98
C ARG A 576 -2.39 -28.54 26.89
N GLY A 577 -2.35 -29.77 26.37
CA GLY A 577 -1.95 -30.97 27.11
C GLY A 577 -0.48 -30.96 27.53
N ALA A 578 0.40 -30.30 26.78
CA ALA A 578 1.82 -30.17 27.12
C ALA A 578 2.08 -29.14 28.25
N LYS A 579 1.11 -28.28 28.58
CA LYS A 579 1.28 -27.17 29.54
C LYS A 579 1.68 -27.68 30.93
N GLY A 580 2.83 -27.23 31.43
CA GLY A 580 3.36 -27.62 32.75
C GLY A 580 3.84 -29.08 32.86
N GLY A 581 3.83 -29.84 31.76
CA GLY A 581 4.32 -31.22 31.69
C GLY A 581 5.79 -31.33 31.27
N LYS A 582 6.20 -32.54 30.87
CA LYS A 582 7.53 -32.85 30.29
C LYS A 582 7.45 -33.61 28.96
N THR A 583 6.24 -33.93 28.50
CA THR A 583 6.03 -34.70 27.28
C THR A 583 6.07 -33.74 26.08
N PRO A 584 7.00 -33.90 25.14
CA PRO A 584 7.07 -33.03 23.97
C PRO A 584 5.88 -33.25 23.05
N ILE A 585 5.56 -32.24 22.25
CA ILE A 585 4.55 -32.34 21.19
C ILE A 585 5.21 -33.04 20.00
N ARG A 586 4.66 -34.18 19.57
CA ARG A 586 5.18 -34.94 18.42
C ARG A 586 4.42 -34.58 17.15
N LEU A 587 5.14 -34.27 16.09
CA LEU A 587 4.59 -33.94 14.78
C LEU A 587 5.17 -34.90 13.74
N LEU A 588 4.32 -35.45 12.88
CA LEU A 588 4.77 -36.04 11.62
C LEU A 588 4.74 -34.94 10.57
N VAL A 589 5.88 -34.64 9.98
CA VAL A 589 6.05 -33.56 9.02
C VAL A 589 6.48 -34.12 7.67
N LYS A 590 5.79 -33.71 6.62
CA LYS A 590 6.16 -33.94 5.22
C LYS A 590 7.00 -32.77 4.72
N ASP A 591 8.19 -33.09 4.22
CA ASP A 591 9.08 -32.16 3.52
C ASP A 591 9.39 -32.74 2.14
N PHE A 592 8.89 -32.08 1.09
CA PHE A 592 8.83 -32.64 -0.27
C PHE A 592 8.24 -34.05 -0.31
N ASN A 593 9.05 -35.08 -0.53
CA ASN A 593 8.66 -36.48 -0.59
C ASN A 593 9.11 -37.31 0.62
N ARG A 594 9.58 -36.64 1.70
CA ARG A 594 10.07 -37.30 2.92
C ARG A 594 9.15 -36.99 4.09
N TYR A 595 9.01 -37.96 4.97
CA TYR A 595 8.33 -37.81 6.25
C TYR A 595 9.35 -37.85 7.37
N ARG A 596 9.16 -37.01 8.39
CA ARG A 596 10.03 -36.90 9.56
C ARG A 596 9.19 -36.78 10.81
N ASP A 597 9.52 -37.57 11.82
CA ASP A 597 9.04 -37.34 13.18
C ASP A 597 9.85 -36.21 13.81
N ILE A 598 9.16 -35.17 14.24
CA ILE A 598 9.74 -34.00 14.92
C ILE A 598 9.10 -33.87 16.29
N SER A 599 9.92 -33.68 17.32
CA SER A 599 9.46 -33.40 18.68
C SER A 599 9.75 -31.94 19.02
N ILE A 600 8.71 -31.20 19.43
CA ILE A 600 8.85 -29.83 19.93
C ILE A 600 8.76 -29.85 21.45
N ASP A 601 9.85 -29.48 22.11
CA ASP A 601 9.94 -29.36 23.56
C ASP A 601 9.34 -28.01 24.02
N TYR A 602 8.01 -27.96 24.11
CA TYR A 602 7.26 -26.76 24.48
C TYR A 602 6.19 -27.06 25.52
N HIS A 603 6.22 -26.33 26.64
CA HIS A 603 5.34 -26.54 27.80
C HIS A 603 4.63 -25.27 28.28
N GLY A 604 4.61 -24.22 27.47
CA GLY A 604 4.05 -22.90 27.83
C GLY A 604 2.53 -22.77 27.69
N GLY A 605 1.86 -23.74 27.06
CA GLY A 605 0.43 -23.65 26.72
C GLY A 605 0.13 -22.69 25.56
N LEU A 606 -1.16 -22.45 25.29
CA LEU A 606 -1.56 -21.51 24.23
C LEU A 606 -1.27 -20.06 24.65
N ARG A 607 -0.77 -19.25 23.71
CA ARG A 607 -0.47 -17.84 23.94
C ARG A 607 -1.17 -16.96 22.92
N TYR A 608 -2.16 -16.21 23.38
CA TYR A 608 -2.89 -15.22 22.59
C TYR A 608 -2.64 -13.81 23.12
N PRO A 609 -2.16 -12.87 22.27
CA PRO A 609 -1.97 -11.48 22.66
C PRO A 609 -3.24 -10.82 23.19
N ALA A 610 -3.10 -10.04 24.26
CA ALA A 610 -4.14 -9.17 24.78
C ALA A 610 -3.51 -7.93 25.42
N LEU A 611 -4.26 -6.83 25.52
CA LEU A 611 -3.85 -5.66 26.29
C LEU A 611 -4.54 -5.66 27.66
N GLU A 612 -3.80 -5.25 28.68
CA GLU A 612 -4.34 -5.00 30.01
C GLU A 612 -3.90 -3.64 30.56
N ARG A 613 -4.71 -3.08 31.46
CA ARG A 613 -4.39 -1.82 32.14
C ARG A 613 -3.20 -2.01 33.07
N ILE A 614 -2.28 -1.05 33.04
CA ILE A 614 -1.23 -0.90 34.05
C ILE A 614 -1.85 -0.14 35.23
N GLU A 615 -1.92 -0.79 36.39
CA GLU A 615 -2.40 -0.18 37.62
C GLU A 615 -1.59 1.08 37.97
N GLY A 616 -2.27 2.14 38.41
CA GLY A 616 -1.64 3.41 38.79
C GLY A 616 -1.22 4.31 37.61
N LYS A 617 -1.18 3.81 36.37
CA LYS A 617 -0.95 4.66 35.18
C LYS A 617 -2.27 5.23 34.65
N ARG A 618 -2.21 6.42 34.03
CA ARG A 618 -3.35 7.02 33.33
C ARG A 618 -3.68 6.25 32.05
N ASP A 619 -4.94 6.28 31.62
CA ASP A 619 -5.37 5.69 30.35
C ASP A 619 -5.37 6.74 29.25
N TRP A 620 -4.38 6.67 28.36
CA TRP A 620 -4.32 7.54 27.18
C TRP A 620 -4.85 6.87 25.92
N LEU A 621 -4.90 5.54 25.87
CA LEU A 621 -5.39 4.82 24.70
C LEU A 621 -6.89 5.07 24.49
N THR A 622 -7.67 5.12 25.57
CA THR A 622 -9.11 5.43 25.48
C THR A 622 -9.37 6.82 24.89
N PRO A 623 -8.76 7.92 25.40
CA PRO A 623 -8.84 9.23 24.76
C PRO A 623 -8.41 9.26 23.29
N ILE A 624 -7.34 8.55 22.92
CA ILE A 624 -6.85 8.48 21.54
C ILE A 624 -7.93 7.92 20.60
N PHE A 625 -8.58 6.83 21.00
CA PHE A 625 -9.64 6.16 20.23
C PHE A 625 -11.03 6.79 20.38
N THR A 626 -11.20 7.78 21.25
CA THR A 626 -12.48 8.44 21.45
C THR A 626 -12.72 9.50 20.38
N ALA A 627 -13.92 9.50 19.80
CA ALA A 627 -14.33 10.46 18.79
C ALA A 627 -14.14 11.90 19.27
N ARG A 628 -13.65 12.76 18.37
CA ARG A 628 -13.60 14.21 18.59
C ARG A 628 -15.02 14.77 18.59
N LYS A 629 -15.30 15.57 19.63
CA LYS A 629 -16.55 16.34 19.75
C LYS A 629 -16.59 17.44 18.71
#